data_AF-A0A7Y5V5B3-F1
#
_entry.id   AF-A0A7Y5V5B3-F1
#
_cell.length_a   1.000
_cell.length_b   1.000
_cell.length_c   1.000
_cell.angle_alpha   90.00
_cell.angle_beta   90.00
_cell.angle_gamma   90.00
#
_symmetry.space_group_name_H-M   'P 1'
#
loop_
_entity.id
_entity.type
_entity.pdbx_description
1 polymer ?
#
loop_
_entity_poly.entity_id
_entity_poly.type
_entity_poly.pdbx_seq_one_letter_code
_entity_poly.pdbx_strand_id
1 'polypeptide(L)'
;IDTIIAWSREAVAIVAKLFAEQAGAVYAAKHGVRVLCLRLGSVAPTRDAAEPGSWIAPEDVAALIRLGLEHPGVDFAVVHAVAPYDGDDEAQRDVATHFGYTFRHRGTTWADALADAERHFWFDPPAARWRGGVFVTRDGEPS
;
A
#
# COMPACT_ATOMS: atom_id res chain seq x y z
N ILE A 1 13.88 -15.72 30.61
CA ILE A 1 12.95 -15.42 29.49
C ILE A 1 13.56 -14.22 28.81
N ASP A 2 14.55 -14.47 27.95
CA ASP A 2 15.23 -13.43 27.18
C ASP A 2 15.28 -13.91 25.74
N THR A 3 14.17 -13.70 25.04
CA THR A 3 14.16 -13.78 23.58
C THR A 3 13.84 -12.38 23.08
N ILE A 4 14.84 -11.51 23.11
CA ILE A 4 14.76 -10.25 22.36
C ILE A 4 14.93 -10.65 20.90
N ILE A 5 13.81 -10.76 20.19
CA ILE A 5 13.81 -10.89 18.73
C ILE A 5 14.36 -9.56 18.20
N ALA A 6 15.51 -9.61 17.54
CA ALA A 6 16.07 -8.46 16.85
C ALA A 6 15.27 -8.24 15.55
N TRP A 7 14.32 -7.30 15.59
CA TRP A 7 13.52 -6.93 14.42
C TRP A 7 14.26 -5.89 13.57
N SER A 8 14.12 -6.01 12.25
CA SER A 8 14.57 -4.97 11.31
C SER A 8 13.73 -3.68 11.50
N ARG A 9 14.28 -2.53 11.08
CA ARG A 9 13.54 -1.24 11.16
C ARG A 9 12.25 -1.30 10.33
N GLU A 10 12.31 -2.04 9.23
CA GLU A 10 11.23 -2.29 8.31
C GLU A 10 10.11 -3.08 8.98
N ALA A 11 10.44 -4.16 9.69
CA ALA A 11 9.46 -4.95 10.42
C ALA A 11 8.79 -4.14 11.55
N VAL A 12 9.57 -3.33 12.27
CA VAL A 12 9.02 -2.39 13.27
C VAL A 12 8.05 -1.40 12.62
N ALA A 13 8.39 -0.85 11.44
CA ALA A 13 7.51 0.07 10.73
C ALA A 13 6.22 -0.61 10.24
N ILE A 14 6.27 -1.86 9.77
CA ILE A 14 5.08 -2.63 9.38
C ILE A 14 4.16 -2.85 10.58
N VAL A 15 4.71 -3.31 11.71
CA VAL A 15 3.92 -3.53 12.93
C VAL A 15 3.32 -2.22 13.44
N ALA A 16 4.08 -1.13 13.42
CA ALA A 16 3.57 0.19 13.81
C ALA A 16 2.42 0.67 12.91
N LYS A 17 2.49 0.42 11.59
CA LYS A 17 1.39 0.73 10.65
C LYS A 17 0.15 -0.11 10.92
N LEU A 18 0.29 -1.41 11.17
CA LEU A 18 -0.82 -2.28 11.55
C LEU A 18 -1.47 -1.83 12.86
N PHE A 19 -0.65 -1.48 13.85
CA PHE A 19 -1.14 -0.92 15.11
C PHE A 19 -1.92 0.37 14.88
N ALA A 20 -1.41 1.29 14.06
CA ALA A 20 -2.09 2.54 13.75
C ALA A 20 -3.45 2.32 13.06
N GLU A 21 -3.55 1.34 12.15
CA GLU A 21 -4.80 0.95 11.49
C GLU A 21 -5.83 0.47 12.53
N GLN A 22 -5.43 -0.42 13.44
CA GLN A 22 -6.31 -0.93 14.49
C GLN A 22 -6.68 0.15 15.52
N ALA A 23 -5.73 1.02 15.88
CA ALA A 23 -6.01 2.18 16.73
C ALA A 23 -7.07 3.08 16.06
N GLY A 24 -6.95 3.35 14.77
CA GLY A 24 -7.95 4.09 14.00
C GLY A 24 -9.34 3.49 14.10
N ALA A 25 -9.47 2.16 13.93
CA ALA A 25 -10.74 1.45 14.05
C ALA A 25 -11.38 1.61 15.44
N VAL A 26 -10.57 1.49 16.50
CA VAL A 26 -11.03 1.65 17.88
C VAL A 26 -11.54 3.07 18.15
N TYR A 27 -10.82 4.09 17.68
CA TYR A 27 -11.23 5.48 17.85
C TYR A 27 -12.48 5.83 17.05
N ALA A 28 -12.62 5.28 15.83
CA ALA A 28 -13.84 5.42 15.06
C ALA A 28 -15.04 4.83 15.81
N ALA A 29 -14.92 3.58 16.27
CA ALA A 29 -16.01 2.89 16.96
C ALA A 29 -16.40 3.52 18.31
N LYS A 30 -15.42 4.03 19.08
CA LYS A 30 -15.67 4.56 20.43
C LYS A 30 -15.97 6.05 20.48
N HIS A 31 -15.39 6.81 19.55
CA HIS A 31 -15.38 8.27 19.64
C HIS A 31 -15.93 8.94 18.37
N GLY A 32 -16.41 8.18 17.38
CA GLY A 32 -16.96 8.72 16.14
C GLY A 32 -15.94 9.47 15.28
N VAL A 33 -14.65 9.22 15.50
CA VAL A 33 -13.58 9.82 14.68
C VAL A 33 -13.57 9.15 13.31
N ARG A 34 -13.65 9.94 12.24
CA ARG A 34 -13.55 9.42 10.87
C ARG A 34 -12.08 9.19 10.51
N VAL A 35 -11.77 8.00 10.01
CA VAL A 35 -10.41 7.53 9.71
C VAL A 35 -10.40 6.80 8.37
N LEU A 36 -9.58 7.29 7.43
CA LEU A 36 -9.25 6.58 6.20
C LEU A 36 -7.76 6.18 6.24
N CYS A 37 -7.49 4.88 6.32
CA CYS A 37 -6.15 4.32 6.28
C CYS A 37 -5.75 4.02 4.83
N LEU A 38 -4.72 4.72 4.32
CA LEU A 38 -4.17 4.46 3.00
C LEU A 38 -3.00 3.48 3.10
N ARG A 39 -3.17 2.27 2.55
CA ARG A 39 -2.07 1.32 2.33
C ARG A 39 -1.32 1.74 1.07
N LEU A 40 -0.42 2.70 1.24
CA LEU A 40 0.38 3.29 0.16
C LEU A 40 1.32 2.27 -0.45
N GLY A 41 1.29 2.17 -1.78
CA GLY A 41 2.36 1.58 -2.57
C GLY A 41 3.53 2.55 -2.76
N SER A 42 4.26 2.40 -3.87
CA SER A 42 5.40 3.23 -4.23
C SER A 42 4.95 4.54 -4.89
N VAL A 43 5.04 5.64 -4.16
CA VAL A 43 4.67 6.98 -4.64
C VAL A 43 5.82 7.54 -5.49
N ALA A 44 5.59 7.69 -6.79
CA ALA A 44 6.61 8.20 -7.70
C ALA A 44 6.00 9.04 -8.85
N PRO A 45 6.72 10.04 -9.38
CA PRO A 45 6.23 10.86 -10.50
C PRO A 45 5.90 10.07 -11.77
N THR A 46 6.59 8.95 -11.97
CA THR A 46 6.35 8.03 -13.09
C THR A 46 6.35 6.60 -12.58
N ARG A 47 5.65 5.71 -13.29
CA ARG A 47 5.59 4.29 -12.96
C ARG A 47 6.96 3.64 -12.94
N ASP A 48 7.80 3.94 -13.91
CA ASP A 48 9.12 3.32 -14.06
C ASP A 48 10.12 3.75 -12.96
N ALA A 49 9.78 4.79 -12.18
CA ALA A 49 10.55 5.23 -11.00
C ALA A 49 10.06 4.60 -9.69
N ALA A 50 8.99 3.80 -9.73
CA ALA A 50 8.43 3.10 -8.59
C ALA A 50 8.83 1.62 -8.58
N GLU A 51 8.64 0.97 -7.44
CA GLU A 51 8.73 -0.49 -7.38
C GLU A 51 7.66 -1.14 -8.28
N PRO A 52 8.02 -2.17 -9.06
CA PRO A 52 7.11 -2.80 -10.00
C PRO A 52 5.83 -3.31 -9.33
N GLY A 53 4.68 -3.05 -9.95
CA GLY A 53 3.37 -3.52 -9.48
C GLY A 53 2.82 -2.82 -8.23
N SER A 54 3.51 -1.81 -7.69
CA SER A 54 3.05 -1.06 -6.51
C SER A 54 2.91 0.45 -6.74
N TRP A 55 3.13 0.93 -7.96
CA TRP A 55 3.09 2.36 -8.27
C TRP A 55 1.76 3.05 -7.93
N ILE A 56 1.86 4.27 -7.40
CA ILE A 56 0.76 5.24 -7.34
C ILE A 56 1.27 6.65 -7.69
N ALA A 57 0.50 7.37 -8.50
CA ALA A 57 0.78 8.76 -8.85
C ALA A 57 0.51 9.71 -7.66
N PRO A 58 1.34 10.75 -7.43
CA PRO A 58 1.13 11.72 -6.36
C PRO A 58 -0.26 12.39 -6.39
N GLU A 59 -0.81 12.62 -7.57
CA GLU A 59 -2.13 13.23 -7.77
C GLU A 59 -3.25 12.32 -7.25
N ASP A 60 -3.11 11.00 -7.40
CA ASP A 60 -4.06 10.02 -6.88
C ASP A 60 -3.96 9.92 -5.36
N VAL A 61 -2.76 10.02 -4.78
CA VAL A 61 -2.59 10.12 -3.32
C VAL A 61 -3.29 11.36 -2.78
N ALA A 62 -3.09 12.52 -3.41
CA ALA A 62 -3.74 13.76 -3.00
C ALA A 62 -5.27 13.69 -3.15
N ALA A 63 -5.77 13.00 -4.18
CA ALA A 63 -7.20 12.80 -4.37
C ALA A 63 -7.80 11.85 -3.31
N LEU A 64 -7.11 10.78 -2.93
CA LEU A 64 -7.52 9.88 -1.85
C LEU A 64 -7.50 10.58 -0.48
N ILE A 65 -6.52 11.46 -0.22
CA ILE A 65 -6.51 12.29 0.99
C ILE A 65 -7.75 13.19 1.03
N ARG A 66 -8.08 13.88 -0.07
CA ARG A 66 -9.30 14.69 -0.14
C ARG A 66 -10.56 13.85 0.07
N LEU A 67 -10.62 12.66 -0.53
CA LEU A 67 -11.70 11.71 -0.31
C LEU A 67 -11.88 11.39 1.17
N GLY A 68 -10.80 11.09 1.91
CA GLY A 68 -10.85 10.83 3.35
C GLY A 68 -11.34 12.01 4.19
N LEU A 69 -11.09 13.24 3.74
CA LEU A 69 -11.51 14.46 4.44
C LEU A 69 -12.98 14.81 4.15
N GLU A 70 -13.40 14.67 2.90
CA GLU A 70 -14.63 15.26 2.37
C GLU A 70 -15.77 14.26 2.20
N HIS A 71 -15.48 12.97 1.95
CA HIS A 71 -16.52 12.01 1.61
C HIS A 71 -17.37 11.67 2.86
N PRO A 72 -18.71 11.86 2.80
CA PRO A 72 -19.56 11.73 3.98
C PRO A 72 -19.69 10.29 4.48
N GLY A 73 -19.46 9.30 3.60
CA GLY A 73 -19.49 7.88 3.96
C GLY A 73 -18.19 7.31 4.54
N VAL A 74 -17.19 8.15 4.83
CA VAL A 74 -15.95 7.70 5.47
C VAL A 74 -16.17 7.65 6.98
N ASP A 75 -16.34 6.44 7.52
CA ASP A 75 -16.27 6.18 8.96
C ASP A 75 -14.88 5.65 9.30
N PHE A 76 -14.72 4.33 9.39
CA PHE A 76 -13.41 3.68 9.35
C PHE A 76 -13.29 2.88 8.05
N ALA A 77 -12.24 3.14 7.28
CA ALA A 77 -11.97 2.38 6.07
C ALA A 77 -10.48 2.23 5.80
N VAL A 78 -10.14 1.16 5.10
CA VAL A 78 -8.79 0.87 4.62
C VAL A 78 -8.84 0.81 3.11
N VAL A 79 -7.97 1.56 2.43
CA VAL A 79 -7.90 1.61 0.97
C VAL A 79 -6.49 1.26 0.52
N HIS A 80 -6.38 0.36 -0.44
CA HIS A 80 -5.14 0.10 -1.15
C HIS A 80 -4.86 1.25 -2.12
N ALA A 81 -3.83 2.03 -1.82
CA ALA A 81 -3.44 3.20 -2.60
C ALA A 81 -2.35 2.77 -3.60
N VAL A 82 -2.78 2.02 -4.62
CA VAL A 82 -2.00 1.53 -5.76
C VAL A 82 -2.84 1.72 -7.02
N ALA A 83 -2.25 2.23 -8.10
CA ALA A 83 -2.95 2.40 -9.37
C ALA A 83 -3.39 1.03 -9.95
N PRO A 84 -4.55 0.94 -10.63
CA PRO A 84 -4.98 -0.31 -11.25
C PRO A 84 -4.06 -0.73 -12.40
N TYR A 85 -3.86 -2.03 -12.55
CA TYR A 85 -3.17 -2.67 -13.68
C TYR A 85 -4.17 -3.49 -14.51
N ASP A 86 -3.92 -3.63 -15.81
CA ASP A 86 -4.77 -4.53 -16.62
C ASP A 86 -4.52 -5.99 -16.18
N GLY A 87 -5.55 -6.63 -15.63
CA GLY A 87 -5.45 -7.94 -15.00
C GLY A 87 -5.27 -7.92 -13.48
N ASP A 88 -5.09 -6.75 -12.85
CA ASP A 88 -5.17 -6.55 -11.39
C ASP A 88 -5.76 -5.16 -11.06
N ASP A 89 -7.08 -5.11 -10.96
CA ASP A 89 -7.88 -3.91 -10.67
C ASP A 89 -8.58 -3.99 -9.30
N GLU A 90 -8.12 -4.86 -8.40
CA GLU A 90 -8.74 -5.08 -7.08
C GLU A 90 -8.87 -3.78 -6.28
N ALA A 91 -7.77 -3.03 -6.14
CA ALA A 91 -7.75 -1.75 -5.43
C ALA A 91 -8.72 -0.72 -6.03
N GLN A 92 -8.86 -0.71 -7.36
CA GLN A 92 -9.81 0.16 -8.04
C GLN A 92 -11.26 -0.27 -7.78
N ARG A 93 -11.59 -1.57 -7.84
CA ARG A 93 -12.95 -2.05 -7.56
C ARG A 93 -13.39 -1.75 -6.14
N ASP A 94 -12.50 -1.96 -5.18
CA ASP A 94 -12.78 -1.76 -3.75
C ASP A 94 -13.16 -0.29 -3.47
N VAL A 95 -12.27 0.64 -3.84
CA VAL A 95 -12.50 2.07 -3.60
C VAL A 95 -13.66 2.64 -4.43
N ALA A 96 -13.92 2.11 -5.63
CA ALA A 96 -15.09 2.48 -6.42
C ALA A 96 -16.39 2.00 -5.77
N THR A 97 -16.39 0.79 -5.22
CA THR A 97 -17.57 0.21 -4.57
C THR A 97 -17.92 0.95 -3.29
N HIS A 98 -16.91 1.33 -2.50
CA HIS A 98 -17.14 1.97 -1.20
C HIS A 98 -17.32 3.49 -1.28
N PHE A 99 -16.67 4.16 -2.24
CA PHE A 99 -16.61 5.62 -2.28
C PHE A 99 -16.87 6.23 -3.66
N GLY A 100 -17.18 5.43 -4.68
CA GLY A 100 -17.36 5.91 -6.05
C GLY A 100 -16.09 6.50 -6.68
N TYR A 101 -14.92 6.23 -6.10
CA TYR A 101 -13.64 6.80 -6.55
C TYR A 101 -13.06 6.04 -7.74
N THR A 102 -12.50 6.77 -8.69
CA THR A 102 -11.74 6.22 -9.81
C THR A 102 -10.36 6.84 -9.85
N PHE A 103 -9.33 5.99 -9.89
CA PHE A 103 -7.95 6.42 -10.07
C PHE A 103 -7.78 7.13 -11.42
N ARG A 104 -7.01 8.22 -11.42
CA ARG A 104 -6.73 9.01 -12.62
C ARG A 104 -5.64 8.37 -13.47
N HIS A 105 -4.70 7.68 -12.82
CA HIS A 105 -3.60 7.01 -13.47
C HIS A 105 -3.74 5.48 -13.35
N ARG A 106 -3.01 4.78 -14.21
CA ARG A 106 -3.07 3.33 -14.40
C ARG A 106 -1.68 2.78 -14.72
N GLY A 107 -1.41 1.56 -14.22
CA GLY A 107 -0.21 0.80 -14.55
C GLY A 107 -0.23 0.19 -15.97
N THR A 108 0.71 -0.69 -16.26
CA THR A 108 0.68 -1.56 -17.47
C THR A 108 -0.35 -2.68 -17.31
N THR A 109 -0.21 -3.74 -18.10
CA THR A 109 -0.68 -5.06 -17.72
C THR A 109 0.02 -5.54 -16.45
N TRP A 110 -0.70 -6.35 -15.67
CA TRP A 110 -0.16 -7.02 -14.49
C TRP A 110 0.93 -8.02 -14.86
N ALA A 111 0.82 -8.67 -16.03
CA ALA A 111 1.86 -9.57 -16.55
C ALA A 111 3.19 -8.84 -16.79
N ASP A 112 3.14 -7.64 -17.37
CA ASP A 112 4.35 -6.83 -17.57
C ASP A 112 4.96 -6.39 -16.25
N ALA A 113 4.12 -6.04 -15.26
CA ALA A 113 4.57 -5.65 -13.93
C ALA A 113 5.26 -6.81 -13.20
N LEU A 114 4.74 -8.03 -13.31
CA LEU A 114 5.38 -9.24 -12.77
C LEU A 114 6.72 -9.53 -13.46
N ALA A 115 6.75 -9.46 -14.80
CA ALA A 115 7.99 -9.65 -15.54
C ALA A 115 9.05 -8.58 -15.18
N ASP A 116 8.61 -7.36 -14.88
CA ASP A 116 9.50 -6.31 -14.41
C ASP A 116 9.98 -6.54 -12.98
N ALA A 117 9.11 -7.00 -12.08
CA ALA A 117 9.50 -7.42 -10.74
C ALA A 117 10.55 -8.55 -10.75
N GLU A 118 10.37 -9.57 -11.60
CA GLU A 118 11.34 -10.66 -11.78
C GLU A 118 12.71 -10.18 -12.26
N ARG A 119 12.73 -9.20 -13.18
CA ARG A 119 13.99 -8.58 -13.64
C ARG A 119 14.61 -7.70 -12.55
N HIS A 120 13.79 -6.92 -11.86
CA HIS A 120 14.24 -5.96 -10.86
C HIS A 120 14.81 -6.66 -9.62
N PHE A 121 14.14 -7.72 -9.16
CA PHE A 121 14.51 -8.51 -7.99
C PHE A 121 15.11 -9.88 -8.37
N TRP A 122 15.89 -9.95 -9.46
CA TRP A 122 16.48 -11.21 -9.94
C TRP A 122 17.37 -11.91 -8.89
N PHE A 123 17.98 -11.15 -7.98
CA PHE A 123 18.83 -11.63 -6.90
C PHE A 123 18.04 -12.03 -5.64
N ASP A 124 16.73 -11.77 -5.63
CA ASP A 124 15.84 -11.98 -4.49
C ASP A 124 14.46 -12.50 -4.97
N PRO A 125 14.37 -13.81 -5.31
CA PRO A 125 13.15 -14.37 -5.87
C PRO A 125 11.89 -14.21 -4.98
N PRO A 126 11.96 -14.26 -3.64
CA PRO A 126 10.79 -13.92 -2.82
C PRO A 126 10.36 -12.45 -2.95
N ALA A 127 11.29 -11.50 -3.09
CA ALA A 127 10.95 -10.10 -3.36
C ALA A 127 10.24 -9.90 -4.71
N ALA A 128 10.59 -10.69 -5.74
CA ALA A 128 9.87 -10.68 -7.03
C ALA A 128 8.44 -11.24 -6.94
N ARG A 129 8.18 -12.12 -5.97
CA ARG A 129 6.92 -12.88 -5.87
C ARG A 129 5.81 -12.16 -5.10
N TRP A 130 6.16 -11.33 -4.12
CA TRP A 130 5.20 -10.73 -3.20
C TRP A 130 5.19 -9.21 -3.32
N ARG A 131 4.00 -8.58 -3.23
CA ARG A 131 3.82 -7.11 -3.33
C ARG A 131 4.61 -6.27 -2.31
N GLY A 132 5.26 -6.92 -1.33
CA GLY A 132 6.18 -6.27 -0.39
C GLY A 132 7.59 -6.08 -0.92
N GLY A 133 7.94 -6.57 -2.12
CA GLY A 133 9.27 -6.38 -2.70
C GLY A 133 10.38 -6.88 -1.77
N VAL A 134 11.52 -6.17 -1.76
CA VAL A 134 12.68 -6.46 -0.88
C VAL A 134 12.36 -6.43 0.62
N PHE A 135 11.22 -5.85 1.03
CA PHE A 135 10.80 -5.86 2.44
C PHE A 135 10.34 -7.23 2.92
N VAL A 136 10.13 -8.18 2.01
CA VAL A 136 9.71 -9.57 2.34
C VAL A 136 10.88 -10.41 2.85
N THR A 137 12.09 -10.08 2.45
CA THR A 137 13.30 -10.88 2.64
C THR A 137 14.37 -10.19 3.47
N ARG A 138 14.28 -8.87 3.63
CA ARG A 138 15.23 -8.10 4.42
C ARG A 138 14.97 -8.30 5.92
N ASP A 139 15.55 -9.37 6.46
CA ASP A 139 15.78 -9.53 7.89
C ASP A 139 17.00 -8.71 8.33
N GLY A 140 16.97 -8.18 9.56
CA GLY A 140 17.79 -7.05 10.00
C GLY A 140 19.30 -7.22 9.87
N GLU A 141 19.88 -6.73 8.76
CA GLU A 141 21.28 -6.34 8.73
C GLU A 141 21.46 -5.04 9.55
N PRO A 142 22.31 -5.03 10.58
CA PRO A 142 22.65 -3.81 11.27
C PRO A 142 23.51 -2.93 10.34
N SER A 143 23.09 -1.67 10.21
CA SER A 143 23.86 -0.59 9.56
C SER A 143 25.14 -0.27 10.31
#